data_AF-A0A1F7GQB5-F1
#
_entry.id   AF-A0A1F7GQB5-F1
#
_cell.length_a   1.000
_cell.length_b   1.000
_cell.length_c   1.000
_cell.angle_alpha   90.00
_cell.angle_beta   90.00
_cell.angle_gamma   90.00
#
_symmetry.space_group_name_H-M   'P 1'
#
loop_
_entity.id
_entity.type
_entity.pdbx_description
1 polymer ?
#
loop_
_entity_poly.entity_id
_entity_poly.type
_entity_poly.pdbx_seq_one_letter_code
_entity_poly.pdbx_strand_id
1 'polypeptide(L)'
;MEKIEYAKKLGIPVIITDHHLKPEKLPDQAEAIFHIPELSGSGVSYFFSKAIFEHFRSKNNPNYKLLITNFQTDYLSLASIGSVADLVPLLGATRSIVTYGLEAFDKCSRIGLNHIITEAGIRGRKITPYEIGFIIAPRINAVGRLEHALDALRLLCTTSDRRARDLAGHIGIKNRERQDLVIKAVDEARNMVNNPEFAIGKKKLIILESKGWHEGIIGLIASKICEEFYRPTIILTHSDGFMKGSARSIPGFHITNFLRSLKKYLIDVGGHTGAAGFTLEKNKYNNFSAAALKLSNKMIKDKDLERKIEVDVKIPLSKLNLSLAKKIETLQPFGIGNAKPTFYSQVKILELRSFGKKNEHLKMIVRDPKQKLFSFEFNKFYEDTVQNSSLKGRIIDVVYQLDINRWNGNENLRGKLQWYSQL
;
A
#
# COMPACT_ATOMS: atom_id res chain seq x y z
N MET A 1 10.32 18.73 -19.89
CA MET A 1 10.68 19.49 -21.10
C MET A 1 11.93 20.32 -20.86
N GLU A 2 11.86 21.39 -20.07
CA GLU A 2 13.01 22.31 -19.82
C GLU A 2 14.32 21.61 -19.43
N LYS A 3 14.29 20.64 -18.51
CA LYS A 3 15.48 19.88 -18.09
C LYS A 3 16.12 19.06 -19.22
N ILE A 4 15.31 18.54 -20.14
CA ILE A 4 15.77 17.70 -21.26
C ILE A 4 16.35 18.60 -22.36
N GLU A 5 15.69 19.73 -22.63
CA GLU A 5 16.22 20.76 -23.54
C GLU A 5 17.57 21.29 -23.07
N TYR A 6 17.70 21.54 -21.76
CA TYR A 6 18.97 21.96 -21.18
C TYR A 6 20.08 20.92 -21.36
N ALA A 7 19.80 19.64 -21.09
CA ALA A 7 20.77 18.56 -21.33
C ALA A 7 21.21 18.49 -22.80
N LYS A 8 20.26 18.65 -23.74
CA LYS A 8 20.57 18.69 -25.18
C LYS A 8 21.42 19.89 -25.57
N LYS A 9 21.18 21.08 -25.00
CA LYS A 9 22.03 22.27 -25.20
C LYS A 9 23.48 22.02 -24.76
N LEU A 10 23.69 21.15 -23.78
CA LEU A 10 25.02 20.72 -23.31
C LEU A 10 25.60 19.54 -24.11
N GLY A 11 24.93 19.05 -25.16
CA GLY A 11 25.37 17.90 -25.94
C GLY A 11 25.25 16.55 -25.22
N ILE A 12 24.43 16.47 -24.17
CA ILE A 12 24.23 15.24 -23.39
C ILE A 12 23.07 14.44 -24.01
N PRO A 13 23.29 13.21 -24.51
CA PRO A 13 22.22 12.37 -25.04
C PRO A 13 21.30 11.90 -23.90
N VAL A 14 19.99 11.91 -24.15
CA VAL A 14 18.98 11.58 -23.14
C VAL A 14 18.08 10.44 -23.65
N ILE A 15 18.05 9.34 -22.89
CA ILE A 15 17.04 8.27 -23.03
C ILE A 15 16.11 8.34 -21.83
N ILE A 16 14.81 8.28 -22.07
CA ILE A 16 13.78 8.34 -21.02
C ILE A 16 13.16 6.97 -20.86
N THR A 17 13.16 6.45 -19.64
CA THR A 17 12.38 5.26 -19.25
C THR A 17 11.39 5.66 -18.17
N ASP A 18 10.08 5.55 -18.44
CA ASP A 18 9.05 5.98 -17.50
C ASP A 18 7.76 5.18 -17.69
N HIS A 19 6.83 5.31 -16.74
CA HIS A 19 5.51 4.68 -16.75
C HIS A 19 4.37 5.64 -16.39
N HIS A 20 4.67 6.85 -15.88
CA HIS A 20 3.65 7.83 -15.51
C HIS A 20 2.75 8.25 -16.68
N LEU A 21 1.63 8.92 -16.39
CA LEU A 21 0.76 9.45 -17.45
C LEU A 21 1.56 10.31 -18.45
N LYS A 22 1.39 10.03 -19.74
CA LYS A 22 2.07 10.80 -20.80
C LYS A 22 1.61 12.27 -20.72
N PRO A 23 2.55 13.24 -20.77
CA PRO A 23 2.18 14.62 -20.99
C PRO A 23 1.57 14.81 -22.39
N GLU A 24 0.84 15.91 -22.59
CA GLU A 24 0.26 16.25 -23.91
C GLU A 24 1.32 16.35 -25.01
N LYS A 25 2.53 16.78 -24.66
CA LYS A 25 3.69 16.84 -25.56
C LYS A 25 4.83 16.01 -24.99
N LEU A 26 5.33 15.08 -25.80
CA LEU A 26 6.53 14.32 -25.48
C LEU A 26 7.78 15.17 -25.76
N PRO A 27 8.90 14.92 -25.06
CA PRO A 27 10.15 15.61 -25.30
C PRO A 27 10.80 15.15 -26.60
N ASP A 28 10.61 15.93 -27.67
CA ASP A 28 11.24 15.72 -29.00
C ASP A 28 12.78 15.74 -28.96
N GLN A 29 13.35 16.26 -27.87
CA GLN A 29 14.80 16.33 -27.67
C GLN A 29 15.42 15.04 -27.13
N ALA A 30 14.62 14.08 -26.66
CA ALA A 30 15.12 12.79 -26.21
C ALA A 30 15.48 11.88 -27.40
N GLU A 31 16.58 11.14 -27.30
CA GLU A 31 17.01 10.18 -28.32
C GLU A 31 16.04 9.00 -28.43
N ALA A 32 15.47 8.59 -27.30
CA ALA A 32 14.46 7.56 -27.23
C ALA A 32 13.60 7.71 -25.98
N ILE A 33 12.34 7.29 -26.09
CA ILE A 33 11.39 7.27 -24.97
C ILE A 33 10.80 5.86 -24.88
N PHE A 34 11.15 5.16 -23.80
CA PHE A 34 10.59 3.88 -23.41
C PHE A 34 9.52 4.10 -22.34
N HIS A 35 8.26 4.17 -22.80
CA HIS A 35 7.11 4.41 -21.94
C HIS A 35 6.16 3.22 -21.94
N ILE A 36 6.04 2.54 -20.79
CA ILE A 36 5.19 1.35 -20.63
C ILE A 36 4.33 1.53 -19.36
N PRO A 37 3.11 2.07 -19.47
CA PRO A 37 2.29 2.44 -18.33
C PRO A 37 1.78 1.23 -17.52
N GLU A 38 1.78 0.03 -18.10
CA GLU A 38 1.37 -1.21 -17.43
C GLU A 38 2.41 -1.72 -16.43
N LEU A 39 3.62 -1.18 -16.45
CA LEU A 39 4.73 -1.55 -15.56
C LEU A 39 5.01 -0.44 -14.53
N SER A 40 5.74 -0.76 -13.47
CA SER A 40 6.40 0.25 -12.64
C SER A 40 7.67 0.76 -13.31
N GLY A 41 8.21 1.88 -12.82
CA GLY A 41 9.54 2.34 -13.25
C GLY A 41 10.61 1.24 -13.15
N SER A 42 10.60 0.45 -12.07
CA SER A 42 11.51 -0.70 -11.92
C SER A 42 11.27 -1.82 -12.93
N GLY A 43 10.01 -2.05 -13.32
CA GLY A 43 9.65 -3.02 -14.36
C GLY A 43 10.12 -2.58 -15.74
N VAL A 44 9.95 -1.30 -16.08
CA VAL A 44 10.50 -0.71 -17.32
C VAL A 44 12.02 -0.84 -17.33
N SER A 45 12.70 -0.47 -16.24
CA SER A 45 14.16 -0.62 -16.12
C SER A 45 14.62 -2.07 -16.25
N TYR A 46 13.86 -3.05 -15.73
CA TYR A 46 14.18 -4.46 -15.88
C TYR A 46 14.15 -4.90 -17.35
N PHE A 47 13.08 -4.62 -18.08
CA PHE A 47 13.01 -4.99 -19.50
C PHE A 47 14.00 -4.22 -20.35
N PHE A 48 14.19 -2.93 -20.09
CA PHE A 48 15.16 -2.10 -20.81
C PHE A 48 16.59 -2.64 -20.64
N SER A 49 17.01 -2.87 -19.38
CA SER A 49 18.35 -3.43 -19.10
C SER A 49 18.52 -4.85 -19.65
N LYS A 50 17.46 -5.67 -19.63
CA LYS A 50 17.45 -7.00 -20.23
C LYS A 50 17.60 -6.95 -21.74
N ALA A 51 16.92 -6.03 -22.43
CA ALA A 51 17.03 -5.86 -23.88
C ALA A 51 18.45 -5.42 -24.29
N ILE A 52 19.07 -4.49 -23.54
CA ILE A 52 20.47 -4.11 -23.73
C ILE A 52 21.37 -5.34 -23.55
N PHE A 53 21.19 -6.08 -22.47
CA PHE A 53 21.96 -7.28 -22.21
C PHE A 53 21.81 -8.30 -23.34
N GLU A 54 20.59 -8.61 -23.77
CA GLU A 54 20.31 -9.60 -24.81
C GLU A 54 20.86 -9.20 -26.19
N HIS A 55 20.83 -7.90 -26.52
CA HIS A 55 21.34 -7.37 -27.78
C HIS A 55 22.87 -7.38 -27.82
N PHE A 56 23.53 -6.95 -26.74
CA PHE A 56 24.98 -6.85 -26.65
C PHE A 56 25.65 -8.07 -25.98
N ARG A 57 24.91 -9.15 -25.73
CA ARG A 57 25.46 -10.32 -25.03
C ARG A 57 26.60 -10.94 -25.83
N SER A 58 27.75 -11.07 -25.18
CA SER A 58 28.87 -11.86 -25.68
C SER A 58 29.14 -12.99 -24.71
N LYS A 59 29.20 -14.23 -25.20
CA LYS A 59 29.59 -15.40 -24.38
C LYS A 59 31.02 -15.28 -23.85
N ASN A 60 31.86 -14.45 -24.48
CA ASN A 60 33.23 -14.18 -24.06
C ASN A 60 33.31 -13.11 -22.96
N ASN A 61 32.19 -12.46 -22.61
CA ASN A 61 32.16 -11.53 -21.48
C ASN A 61 32.33 -12.34 -20.17
N PRO A 62 33.32 -12.02 -19.32
CA PRO A 62 33.55 -12.74 -18.06
C PRO A 62 32.34 -12.71 -17.12
N ASN A 63 31.48 -11.68 -17.24
CA ASN A 63 30.27 -11.52 -16.44
C ASN A 63 29.02 -12.17 -17.06
N TYR A 64 29.11 -12.81 -18.23
CA TYR A 64 27.93 -13.33 -18.95
C TYR A 64 27.07 -14.27 -18.09
N LYS A 65 27.70 -15.26 -17.44
CA LYS A 65 26.98 -16.20 -16.56
C LYS A 65 26.35 -15.51 -15.36
N LEU A 66 27.06 -14.58 -14.73
CA LEU A 66 26.57 -13.81 -13.59
C LEU A 66 25.35 -12.95 -13.98
N LEU A 67 25.42 -12.26 -15.13
CA LEU A 67 24.32 -11.42 -15.60
C LEU A 67 23.07 -12.23 -15.91
N ILE A 68 23.19 -13.40 -16.57
CA ILE A 68 22.06 -14.31 -16.79
C ILE A 68 21.39 -14.69 -15.47
N THR A 69 22.19 -15.11 -14.49
CA THR A 69 21.68 -15.46 -13.16
C THR A 69 20.97 -14.27 -12.53
N ASN A 70 21.58 -13.09 -12.54
CA ASN A 70 20.98 -11.89 -11.93
C ASN A 70 19.65 -11.47 -12.59
N PHE A 71 19.50 -11.64 -13.90
CA PHE A 71 18.22 -11.39 -14.58
C PHE A 71 17.11 -12.38 -14.18
N GLN A 72 17.47 -13.56 -13.68
CA GLN A 72 16.55 -14.57 -13.15
C GLN A 72 16.38 -14.48 -11.63
N THR A 73 17.29 -13.79 -10.92
CA THR A 73 17.29 -13.67 -9.46
C THR A 73 17.22 -12.19 -9.03
N ASP A 74 18.37 -11.60 -8.70
CA ASP A 74 18.54 -10.27 -8.12
C ASP A 74 17.71 -9.18 -8.80
N TYR A 75 17.82 -9.02 -10.12
CA TYR A 75 17.17 -7.93 -10.85
C TYR A 75 15.66 -8.12 -10.93
N LEU A 76 15.21 -9.38 -10.98
CA LEU A 76 13.79 -9.72 -10.99
C LEU A 76 13.15 -9.49 -9.62
N SER A 77 13.87 -9.80 -8.53
CA SER A 77 13.47 -9.45 -7.16
C SER A 77 13.34 -7.92 -7.00
N LEU A 78 14.30 -7.15 -7.49
CA LEU A 78 14.25 -5.67 -7.46
C LEU A 78 13.07 -5.12 -8.28
N ALA A 79 12.86 -5.65 -9.49
CA ALA A 79 11.73 -5.28 -10.35
C ALA A 79 10.39 -5.54 -9.66
N SER A 80 10.28 -6.66 -8.95
CA SER A 80 9.10 -7.04 -8.19
C SER A 80 8.86 -6.13 -6.98
N ILE A 81 9.92 -5.74 -6.27
CA ILE A 81 9.83 -4.79 -5.16
C ILE A 81 9.23 -3.48 -5.64
N GLY A 82 9.78 -2.87 -6.69
CA GLY A 82 9.25 -1.61 -7.20
C GLY A 82 7.85 -1.75 -7.81
N SER A 83 7.53 -2.88 -8.46
CA SER A 83 6.19 -3.15 -9.01
C SER A 83 5.10 -3.15 -7.93
N VAL A 84 5.36 -3.84 -6.82
CA VAL A 84 4.42 -3.90 -5.69
C VAL A 84 4.44 -2.58 -4.90
N ALA A 85 5.59 -1.93 -4.74
CA ALA A 85 5.72 -0.66 -4.04
C ALA A 85 4.98 0.50 -4.74
N ASP A 86 4.99 0.52 -6.07
CA ASP A 86 4.25 1.49 -6.89
C ASP A 86 2.75 1.15 -7.02
N LEU A 87 2.29 0.07 -6.39
CA LEU A 87 0.88 -0.36 -6.43
C LEU A 87 0.36 -0.59 -7.86
N VAL A 88 1.23 -1.00 -8.78
CA VAL A 88 0.86 -1.31 -10.16
C VAL A 88 -0.03 -2.57 -10.19
N PRO A 89 -1.11 -2.61 -10.99
CA PRO A 89 -1.94 -3.80 -11.11
C PRO A 89 -1.15 -5.07 -11.46
N LEU A 90 -1.31 -6.13 -10.68
CA LEU A 90 -0.69 -7.44 -10.86
C LEU A 90 -1.40 -8.25 -11.95
N LEU A 91 -1.45 -7.66 -13.15
CA LEU A 91 -2.00 -8.22 -14.37
C LEU A 91 -0.92 -8.23 -15.47
N GLY A 92 -1.13 -9.02 -16.52
CA GLY A 92 -0.25 -9.06 -17.69
C GLY A 92 1.25 -9.18 -17.37
N ALA A 93 2.05 -8.25 -17.91
CA ALA A 93 3.50 -8.25 -17.74
C ALA A 93 3.94 -8.03 -16.27
N THR A 94 3.27 -7.15 -15.53
CA THR A 94 3.55 -6.93 -14.09
C THR A 94 3.27 -8.18 -13.28
N ARG A 95 2.19 -8.92 -13.58
CA ARG A 95 1.94 -10.23 -12.97
C ARG A 95 3.11 -11.18 -13.22
N SER A 96 3.60 -11.24 -14.45
CA SER A 96 4.74 -12.11 -14.80
C SER A 96 5.99 -11.73 -14.01
N ILE A 97 6.35 -10.44 -13.93
CA ILE A 97 7.49 -9.97 -13.13
C ILE A 97 7.35 -10.45 -11.69
N VAL A 98 6.20 -10.18 -11.06
CA VAL A 98 6.00 -10.48 -9.64
C VAL A 98 5.93 -11.98 -9.39
N THR A 99 5.24 -12.77 -10.23
CA THR A 99 5.18 -14.24 -10.07
C THR A 99 6.58 -14.85 -10.03
N TYR A 100 7.41 -14.59 -11.06
CA TYR A 100 8.75 -15.15 -11.12
C TYR A 100 9.71 -14.49 -10.13
N GLY A 101 9.51 -13.21 -9.81
CA GLY A 101 10.33 -12.51 -8.83
C GLY A 101 10.08 -12.95 -7.39
N LEU A 102 8.87 -13.41 -7.05
CA LEU A 102 8.61 -14.02 -5.75
C LEU A 102 9.42 -15.31 -5.56
N GLU A 103 9.57 -16.12 -6.61
CA GLU A 103 10.45 -17.31 -6.60
C GLU A 103 11.94 -16.94 -6.58
N ALA A 104 12.30 -15.79 -7.15
CA ALA A 104 13.66 -15.28 -7.21
C ALA A 104 14.23 -14.89 -5.83
N PHE A 105 13.39 -14.51 -4.86
CA PHE A 105 13.84 -14.12 -3.51
C PHE A 105 14.63 -15.21 -2.81
N ASP A 106 14.22 -16.49 -2.95
CA ASP A 106 14.91 -17.61 -2.30
C ASP A 106 16.33 -17.84 -2.86
N LYS A 107 16.58 -17.35 -4.07
CA LYS A 107 17.85 -17.47 -4.79
C LYS A 107 18.62 -16.15 -4.88
N CYS A 108 18.13 -15.11 -4.20
CA CYS A 108 18.69 -13.77 -4.29
C CYS A 108 20.03 -13.69 -3.57
N SER A 109 21.07 -13.26 -4.30
CA SER A 109 22.43 -13.14 -3.78
C SER A 109 22.77 -11.70 -3.36
N ARG A 110 21.91 -10.74 -3.71
CA ARG A 110 22.07 -9.32 -3.37
C ARG A 110 22.15 -9.10 -1.86
N ILE A 111 23.37 -8.84 -1.37
CA ILE A 111 23.66 -8.70 0.05
C ILE A 111 22.79 -7.64 0.74
N GLY A 112 22.55 -6.51 0.07
CA GLY A 112 21.71 -5.43 0.63
C GLY A 112 20.28 -5.87 0.91
N LEU A 113 19.69 -6.61 -0.04
CA LEU A 113 18.33 -7.15 0.12
C LEU A 113 18.28 -8.23 1.20
N ASN A 114 19.29 -9.09 1.27
CA ASN A 114 19.40 -10.12 2.30
C ASN A 114 19.51 -9.51 3.71
N HIS A 115 20.21 -8.39 3.86
CA HIS A 115 20.28 -7.64 5.12
C HIS A 115 18.94 -6.95 5.45
N ILE A 116 18.20 -6.42 4.48
CA ILE A 116 16.83 -5.90 4.71
C ILE A 116 15.91 -7.01 5.23
N ILE A 117 15.93 -8.18 4.60
CA ILE A 117 15.11 -9.36 4.98
C ILE A 117 15.46 -9.84 6.39
N THR A 118 16.75 -9.85 6.73
CA THR A 118 17.25 -10.25 8.05
C THR A 118 16.85 -9.24 9.12
N GLU A 119 17.09 -7.95 8.89
CA GLU A 119 16.68 -6.86 9.81
C GLU A 119 15.17 -6.88 10.04
N ALA A 120 14.40 -7.14 8.99
CA ALA A 120 12.95 -7.23 9.07
C ALA A 120 12.42 -8.45 9.83
N GLY A 121 13.27 -9.40 10.23
CA GLY A 121 12.87 -10.61 10.95
C GLY A 121 12.02 -11.57 10.11
N ILE A 122 12.12 -11.48 8.77
CA ILE A 122 11.35 -12.32 7.83
C ILE A 122 12.23 -13.33 7.08
N ARG A 123 13.49 -13.50 7.48
CA ARG A 123 14.38 -14.53 6.91
C ARG A 123 13.75 -15.92 7.06
N GLY A 124 13.79 -16.70 5.99
CA GLY A 124 13.19 -18.04 5.93
C GLY A 124 11.67 -18.07 5.82
N ARG A 125 11.00 -16.90 5.79
CA ARG A 125 9.57 -16.82 5.47
C ARG A 125 9.38 -16.75 3.96
N LYS A 126 8.29 -17.33 3.47
CA LYS A 126 7.86 -17.15 2.09
C LYS A 126 7.57 -15.67 1.83
N ILE A 127 8.25 -15.08 0.86
CA ILE A 127 7.96 -13.71 0.43
C ILE A 127 6.72 -13.73 -0.45
N THR A 128 5.74 -12.89 -0.13
CA THR A 128 4.55 -12.63 -0.95
C THR A 128 4.45 -11.13 -1.24
N PRO A 129 3.51 -10.67 -2.07
CA PRO A 129 3.26 -9.24 -2.25
C PRO A 129 3.00 -8.50 -0.93
N TYR A 130 2.51 -9.19 0.11
CA TYR A 130 2.35 -8.61 1.43
C TYR A 130 3.70 -8.25 2.07
N GLU A 131 4.65 -9.19 2.15
CA GLU A 131 6.00 -8.93 2.69
C GLU A 131 6.69 -7.83 1.89
N ILE A 132 6.53 -7.82 0.57
CA ILE A 132 7.10 -6.76 -0.27
C ILE A 132 6.46 -5.40 0.07
N GLY A 133 5.14 -5.28 0.00
CA GLY A 133 4.44 -4.00 0.12
C GLY A 133 4.41 -3.43 1.55
N PHE A 134 4.42 -4.28 2.57
CA PHE A 134 4.24 -3.87 3.97
C PHE A 134 5.49 -4.00 4.84
N ILE A 135 6.53 -4.72 4.40
CA ILE A 135 7.72 -4.97 5.22
C ILE A 135 8.99 -4.46 4.53
N ILE A 136 9.23 -4.87 3.27
CA ILE A 136 10.46 -4.54 2.53
C ILE A 136 10.40 -3.12 1.95
N ALA A 137 9.37 -2.81 1.14
CA ALA A 137 9.25 -1.51 0.49
C ALA A 137 9.16 -0.34 1.48
N PRO A 138 8.44 -0.43 2.63
CA PRO A 138 8.40 0.66 3.61
C PRO A 138 9.76 1.00 4.20
N ARG A 139 10.68 0.03 4.34
CA ARG A 139 12.05 0.26 4.80
C ARG A 139 12.83 1.05 3.76
N ILE A 140 12.82 0.59 2.51
CA ILE A 140 13.46 1.28 1.39
C ILE A 140 12.94 2.73 1.28
N ASN A 141 11.63 2.92 1.47
CA ASN A 141 10.98 4.23 1.39
C ASN A 141 11.14 5.10 2.65
N ALA A 142 11.50 4.53 3.81
CA ALA A 142 11.61 5.28 5.06
C ALA A 142 12.70 6.35 4.98
N VAL A 143 13.82 6.03 4.32
CA VAL A 143 14.92 6.98 4.13
C VAL A 143 14.50 8.13 3.23
N GLY A 144 13.80 7.88 2.12
CA GLY A 144 13.39 8.96 1.21
C GLY A 144 12.37 9.94 1.81
N ARG A 145 11.70 9.58 2.92
CA ARG A 145 10.69 10.42 3.60
C ARG A 145 11.25 11.19 4.79
N LEU A 146 12.42 10.82 5.29
CA LEU A 146 13.02 11.38 6.49
C LEU A 146 14.47 11.90 6.26
N GLU A 147 15.19 11.41 5.24
CA GLU A 147 16.62 11.69 4.96
C GLU A 147 17.01 11.50 3.46
N HIS A 148 18.32 11.40 3.15
CA HIS A 148 18.87 11.23 1.79
C HIS A 148 18.52 9.86 1.17
N ALA A 149 17.61 9.85 0.19
CA ALA A 149 17.21 8.65 -0.58
C ALA A 149 18.38 7.82 -1.17
N LEU A 150 19.58 8.39 -1.25
CA LEU A 150 20.80 7.72 -1.70
C LEU A 150 21.20 6.51 -0.84
N ASP A 151 20.86 6.46 0.46
CA ASP A 151 21.28 5.34 1.31
C ASP A 151 20.55 4.04 0.99
N ALA A 152 19.28 4.12 0.59
CA ALA A 152 18.55 2.97 0.07
C ALA A 152 19.20 2.44 -1.22
N LEU A 153 19.61 3.32 -2.14
CA LEU A 153 20.32 2.94 -3.35
C LEU A 153 21.69 2.33 -3.03
N ARG A 154 22.47 2.95 -2.12
CA ARG A 154 23.77 2.43 -1.66
C ARG A 154 23.63 1.04 -1.03
N LEU A 155 22.58 0.80 -0.27
CA LEU A 155 22.29 -0.51 0.31
C LEU A 155 21.99 -1.54 -0.77
N LEU A 156 21.15 -1.21 -1.76
CA LEU A 156 20.83 -2.14 -2.84
C LEU A 156 22.03 -2.41 -3.77
N CYS A 157 22.98 -1.49 -3.88
CA CYS A 157 24.12 -1.58 -4.80
C CYS A 157 25.45 -2.01 -4.16
N THR A 158 25.57 -2.02 -2.83
CA THR A 158 26.84 -2.37 -2.16
C THR A 158 27.22 -3.84 -2.36
N THR A 159 28.53 -4.10 -2.44
CA THR A 159 29.15 -5.43 -2.45
C THR A 159 29.89 -5.76 -1.15
N SER A 160 29.93 -4.82 -0.20
CA SER A 160 30.50 -5.03 1.14
C SER A 160 29.42 -5.47 2.14
N ASP A 161 29.60 -6.64 2.76
CA ASP A 161 28.69 -7.17 3.79
C ASP A 161 28.58 -6.22 4.98
N ARG A 162 29.72 -5.71 5.47
CA ARG A 162 29.76 -4.73 6.56
C ARG A 162 28.92 -3.51 6.24
N ARG A 163 29.14 -2.89 5.07
CA ARG A 163 28.38 -1.71 4.65
C ARG A 163 26.89 -2.01 4.48
N ALA A 164 26.54 -3.18 3.96
CA ALA A 164 25.16 -3.60 3.82
C ALA A 164 24.46 -3.76 5.18
N ARG A 165 25.14 -4.34 6.16
CA ARG A 165 24.66 -4.48 7.54
C ARG A 165 24.42 -3.11 8.20
N ASP A 166 25.41 -2.23 8.11
CA ASP A 166 25.34 -0.88 8.71
C ASP A 166 24.19 -0.08 8.11
N LEU A 167 24.08 -0.06 6.76
CA LEU A 167 23.00 0.62 6.06
C LEU A 167 21.63 0.00 6.37
N ALA A 168 21.48 -1.33 6.35
CA ALA A 168 20.22 -1.98 6.66
C ALA A 168 19.77 -1.69 8.10
N GLY A 169 20.70 -1.66 9.07
CA GLY A 169 20.44 -1.26 10.44
C GLY A 169 19.93 0.17 10.55
N HIS A 170 20.61 1.12 9.88
CA HIS A 170 20.18 2.53 9.81
C HIS A 170 18.76 2.68 9.24
N ILE A 171 18.51 2.05 8.09
CA ILE A 171 17.19 2.09 7.44
C ILE A 171 16.11 1.44 8.32
N GLY A 172 16.45 0.36 9.02
CA GLY A 172 15.58 -0.29 10.00
C GLY A 172 15.18 0.65 11.14
N ILE A 173 16.14 1.39 11.71
CA ILE A 173 15.88 2.42 12.73
C ILE A 173 14.95 3.49 12.18
N LYS A 174 15.25 4.05 11.00
CA LYS A 174 14.42 5.10 10.38
C LYS A 174 13.00 4.64 10.09
N ASN A 175 12.80 3.39 9.67
CA ASN A 175 11.46 2.86 9.49
C ASN A 175 10.71 2.72 10.82
N ARG A 176 11.37 2.32 11.91
CA ARG A 176 10.75 2.28 13.25
C ARG A 176 10.37 3.69 13.72
N GLU A 177 11.28 4.66 13.64
CA GLU A 177 11.01 6.06 13.96
C GLU A 177 9.79 6.59 13.17
N ARG A 178 9.74 6.32 11.87
CA ARG A 178 8.60 6.65 11.00
C ARG A 178 7.30 6.00 11.49
N GLN A 179 7.33 4.72 11.85
CA GLN A 179 6.15 3.99 12.33
C GLN A 179 5.64 4.59 13.64
N ASP A 180 6.53 4.87 14.59
CA ASP A 180 6.18 5.47 15.89
C ASP A 180 5.58 6.87 15.73
N LEU A 181 6.14 7.69 14.84
CA LEU A 181 5.58 9.00 14.51
C LEU A 181 4.18 8.88 13.88
N VAL A 182 3.98 7.92 12.97
CA VAL A 182 2.67 7.69 12.35
C VAL A 182 1.63 7.23 13.37
N ILE A 183 2.00 6.31 14.27
CA ILE A 183 1.08 5.82 15.32
C ILE A 183 0.61 6.99 16.18
N LYS A 184 1.56 7.76 16.75
CA LYS A 184 1.25 8.91 17.60
C LYS A 184 0.38 9.95 16.87
N ALA A 185 0.72 10.27 15.63
CA ALA A 185 0.01 11.27 14.85
C ALA A 185 -1.39 10.81 14.41
N VAL A 186 -1.58 9.52 14.13
CA VAL A 186 -2.91 8.96 13.85
C VAL A 186 -3.78 8.96 15.10
N ASP A 187 -3.23 8.64 16.27
CA ASP A 187 -3.97 8.71 17.53
C ASP A 187 -4.36 10.16 17.88
N GLU A 188 -3.45 11.12 17.71
CA GLU A 188 -3.76 12.56 17.83
C GLU A 188 -4.88 12.98 16.86
N ALA A 189 -4.74 12.62 15.58
CA ALA A 189 -5.76 12.93 14.57
C ALA A 189 -7.12 12.28 14.89
N ARG A 190 -7.14 11.04 15.39
CA ARG A 190 -8.37 10.35 15.84
C ARG A 190 -9.03 11.10 17.00
N ASN A 191 -8.24 11.58 17.97
CA ASN A 191 -8.75 12.38 19.08
C ASN A 191 -9.31 13.72 18.63
N MET A 192 -8.65 14.42 17.69
CA MET A 192 -9.16 15.66 17.11
C MET A 192 -10.50 15.44 16.39
N VAL A 193 -10.62 14.32 15.69
CA VAL A 193 -11.82 13.91 14.96
C VAL A 193 -12.95 13.61 15.97
N ASN A 194 -12.69 12.79 16.99
CA ASN A 194 -13.69 12.43 18.01
C ASN A 194 -14.06 13.54 18.99
N ASN A 195 -13.37 14.69 18.99
CA ASN A 195 -13.71 15.82 19.84
C ASN A 195 -15.14 16.33 19.53
N PRO A 196 -16.02 16.51 20.54
CA PRO A 196 -17.37 17.05 20.37
C PRO A 196 -17.42 18.38 19.60
N GLU A 197 -16.42 19.25 19.75
CA GLU A 197 -16.31 20.53 19.02
C GLU A 197 -16.04 20.33 17.53
N PHE A 198 -15.45 19.20 17.14
CA PHE A 198 -15.20 18.86 15.75
C PHE A 198 -16.47 18.33 15.04
N ALA A 199 -17.46 17.84 15.79
CA ALA A 199 -18.81 17.42 15.37
C ALA A 199 -18.89 16.78 13.97
N ILE A 200 -18.31 15.58 13.82
CA ILE A 200 -18.29 14.80 12.57
C ILE A 200 -19.66 14.42 12.05
N GLY A 201 -20.67 14.36 12.92
CA GLY A 201 -22.02 13.94 12.54
C GLY A 201 -22.66 14.75 11.40
N LYS A 202 -22.06 15.88 10.98
CA LYS A 202 -22.52 16.72 9.86
C LYS A 202 -21.44 17.09 8.82
N LYS A 203 -20.18 16.65 8.96
CA LYS A 203 -19.09 17.09 8.06
C LYS A 203 -18.74 16.01 7.04
N LYS A 204 -18.91 16.33 5.76
CA LYS A 204 -18.64 15.41 4.64
C LYS A 204 -17.15 15.31 4.26
N LEU A 205 -16.31 16.20 4.80
CA LEU A 205 -14.87 16.30 4.58
C LEU A 205 -14.18 16.50 5.94
N ILE A 206 -13.13 15.73 6.20
CA ILE A 206 -12.26 15.90 7.37
C ILE A 206 -11.08 16.79 6.98
N ILE A 207 -10.85 17.86 7.72
CA ILE A 207 -9.66 18.72 7.57
C ILE A 207 -9.02 18.84 8.96
N LEU A 208 -7.78 18.38 9.09
CA LEU A 208 -7.01 18.48 10.33
C LEU A 208 -5.66 19.12 10.07
N GLU A 209 -5.14 19.81 11.08
CA GLU A 209 -3.85 20.47 11.03
C GLU A 209 -3.14 20.34 12.38
N SER A 210 -1.85 20.03 12.33
CA SER A 210 -0.97 20.10 13.50
C SER A 210 0.44 20.51 13.09
N LYS A 211 1.04 21.40 13.88
CA LYS A 211 2.45 21.78 13.78
C LYS A 211 3.40 20.66 14.18
N GLY A 212 2.91 19.66 14.93
CA GLY A 212 3.71 18.53 15.40
C GLY A 212 3.88 17.42 14.38
N TRP A 213 3.15 17.46 13.26
CA TRP A 213 3.24 16.42 12.22
C TRP A 213 4.40 16.66 11.26
N HIS A 214 5.04 15.59 10.81
CA HIS A 214 6.12 15.67 9.83
C HIS A 214 5.56 15.60 8.39
N GLU A 215 6.05 16.43 7.47
CA GLU A 215 5.56 16.45 6.08
C GLU A 215 5.71 15.10 5.35
N GLY A 216 6.74 14.32 5.69
CA GLY A 216 6.95 12.97 5.14
C GLY A 216 5.88 11.94 5.52
N ILE A 217 5.05 12.22 6.54
CA ILE A 217 4.05 11.27 7.09
C ILE A 217 2.59 11.71 6.94
N ILE A 218 2.30 12.99 6.64
CA ILE A 218 0.91 13.50 6.56
C ILE A 218 0.01 12.72 5.59
N GLY A 219 0.58 12.15 4.52
CA GLY A 219 -0.16 11.29 3.60
C GLY A 219 -0.58 9.94 4.19
N LEU A 220 0.19 9.41 5.15
CA LEU A 220 -0.15 8.18 5.87
C LEU A 220 -1.25 8.43 6.90
N ILE A 221 -1.18 9.57 7.60
CA ILE A 221 -2.24 10.02 8.51
C ILE A 221 -3.55 10.19 7.72
N ALA A 222 -3.51 10.91 6.59
CA ALA A 222 -4.67 11.13 5.73
C ALA A 222 -5.29 9.82 5.25
N SER A 223 -4.47 8.83 4.92
CA SER A 223 -4.94 7.52 4.46
C SER A 223 -5.66 6.76 5.58
N LYS A 224 -5.08 6.75 6.79
CA LYS A 224 -5.66 6.07 7.96
C LYS A 224 -6.98 6.68 8.40
N ILE A 225 -7.03 8.00 8.52
CA ILE A 225 -8.27 8.72 8.91
C ILE A 225 -9.34 8.58 7.82
N CYS A 226 -8.96 8.65 6.54
CA CYS A 226 -9.91 8.42 5.44
C CYS A 226 -10.49 7.00 5.44
N GLU A 227 -9.67 5.99 5.73
CA GLU A 227 -10.08 4.59 5.80
C GLU A 227 -11.00 4.33 7.01
N GLU A 228 -10.63 4.84 8.19
CA GLU A 228 -11.33 4.63 9.46
C GLU A 228 -12.71 5.31 9.46
N PHE A 229 -12.78 6.58 9.08
CA PHE A 229 -14.01 7.36 9.13
C PHE A 229 -14.81 7.33 7.82
N TYR A 230 -14.26 6.74 6.76
CA TYR A 230 -14.85 6.68 5.42
C TYR A 230 -15.31 8.07 4.93
N ARG A 231 -14.43 9.07 5.09
CA ARG A 231 -14.63 10.45 4.62
C ARG A 231 -13.39 10.91 3.86
N PRO A 232 -13.53 11.67 2.76
CA PRO A 232 -12.39 12.40 2.22
C PRO A 232 -11.69 13.17 3.33
N THR A 233 -10.37 13.09 3.37
CA THR A 233 -9.56 13.61 4.47
C THR A 233 -8.43 14.46 3.92
N ILE A 234 -8.22 15.61 4.53
CA ILE A 234 -7.10 16.53 4.29
C ILE A 234 -6.34 16.69 5.60
N ILE A 235 -5.04 16.42 5.57
CA ILE A 235 -4.11 16.60 6.69
C ILE A 235 -3.09 17.66 6.29
N LEU A 236 -2.87 18.65 7.16
CA LEU A 236 -1.90 19.72 6.94
C LEU A 236 -0.88 19.80 8.06
N THR A 237 0.33 20.25 7.71
CA THR A 237 1.36 20.63 8.67
C THR A 237 2.16 21.84 8.19
N HIS A 238 2.95 22.43 9.08
CA HIS A 238 3.81 23.59 8.80
C HIS A 238 5.19 23.09 8.36
N SER A 239 5.69 23.59 7.23
CA SER A 239 7.01 23.25 6.70
C SER A 239 7.55 24.43 5.88
N ASP A 240 8.79 24.84 6.17
CA ASP A 240 9.53 25.91 5.47
C ASP A 240 8.74 27.20 5.23
N GLY A 241 8.02 27.68 6.26
CA GLY A 241 7.21 28.91 6.18
C GLY A 241 5.88 28.77 5.45
N PHE A 242 5.59 27.60 4.89
CA PHE A 242 4.33 27.27 4.22
C PHE A 242 3.55 26.19 5.00
N MET A 243 2.35 25.88 4.52
CA MET A 243 1.62 24.70 4.95
C MET A 243 1.61 23.65 3.85
N LYS A 244 2.09 22.45 4.18
CA LYS A 244 2.07 21.27 3.31
C LYS A 244 0.84 20.45 3.63
N GLY A 245 0.05 20.14 2.61
CA GLY A 245 -1.18 19.38 2.71
C GLY A 245 -1.10 18.06 1.96
N SER A 246 -1.64 17.00 2.55
CA SER A 246 -1.92 15.74 1.85
C SER A 246 -3.39 15.38 2.00
N ALA A 247 -3.99 14.97 0.90
CA ALA A 247 -5.39 14.59 0.84
C ALA A 247 -5.56 13.15 0.36
N ARG A 248 -6.60 12.50 0.88
CA ARG A 248 -7.06 11.16 0.49
C ARG A 248 -8.57 11.15 0.34
N SER A 249 -9.05 10.29 -0.55
CA SER A 249 -10.45 10.24 -0.93
C SER A 249 -11.05 8.86 -0.84
N ILE A 250 -12.38 8.83 -0.72
CA ILE A 250 -13.19 7.63 -0.90
C ILE A 250 -13.56 7.43 -2.39
N PRO A 251 -13.95 6.22 -2.81
CA PRO A 251 -14.45 5.99 -4.16
C PRO A 251 -15.59 6.95 -4.52
N GLY A 252 -15.58 7.47 -5.75
CA GLY A 252 -16.60 8.39 -6.24
C GLY A 252 -16.33 9.88 -5.98
N PHE A 253 -15.32 10.25 -5.20
CA PHE A 253 -14.93 11.65 -4.99
C PHE A 253 -13.51 11.94 -5.50
N HIS A 254 -13.37 12.81 -6.51
CA HIS A 254 -12.07 13.14 -7.10
C HIS A 254 -11.38 14.29 -6.32
N ILE A 255 -10.51 13.93 -5.37
CA ILE A 255 -9.94 14.90 -4.42
C ILE A 255 -9.03 15.95 -5.08
N THR A 256 -8.26 15.58 -6.12
CA THR A 256 -7.41 16.55 -6.83
C THR A 256 -8.23 17.59 -7.60
N ASN A 257 -9.30 17.20 -8.29
CA ASN A 257 -10.17 18.14 -8.99
C ASN A 257 -10.90 19.05 -7.99
N PHE A 258 -11.33 18.51 -6.86
CA PHE A 258 -11.85 19.30 -5.75
C PHE A 258 -10.84 20.35 -5.29
N LEU A 259 -9.57 19.98 -5.03
CA LEU A 259 -8.54 20.95 -4.64
C LEU A 259 -8.19 21.95 -5.75
N ARG A 260 -8.18 21.53 -7.02
CA ARG A 260 -7.97 22.42 -8.17
C ARG A 260 -9.05 23.50 -8.27
N SER A 261 -10.29 23.20 -7.90
CA SER A 261 -11.35 24.22 -7.81
C SER A 261 -11.10 25.28 -6.72
N LEU A 262 -10.18 24.99 -5.78
CA LEU A 262 -9.75 25.88 -4.71
C LEU A 262 -8.38 26.52 -5.00
N LYS A 263 -7.87 26.46 -6.24
CA LYS A 263 -6.51 26.90 -6.63
C LYS A 263 -6.16 28.32 -6.19
N LYS A 264 -7.12 29.25 -6.06
CA LYS A 264 -6.87 30.61 -5.56
C LYS A 264 -6.24 30.67 -4.15
N TYR A 265 -6.40 29.62 -3.35
CA TYR A 265 -5.78 29.51 -2.03
C TYR A 265 -4.44 28.77 -2.04
N LEU A 266 -4.11 28.09 -3.13
CA LEU A 266 -3.01 27.13 -3.21
C LEU A 266 -1.86 27.73 -4.00
N ILE A 267 -0.63 27.44 -3.57
CA ILE A 267 0.60 27.72 -4.33
C ILE A 267 0.78 26.64 -5.40
N ASP A 268 0.63 25.37 -4.99
CA ASP A 268 0.78 24.22 -5.87
C ASP A 268 -0.22 23.11 -5.47
N VAL A 269 -0.62 22.30 -6.45
CA VAL A 269 -1.50 21.13 -6.25
C VAL A 269 -1.24 20.07 -7.32
N GLY A 270 -0.95 18.86 -6.87
CA GLY A 270 -0.73 17.69 -7.72
C GLY A 270 -1.37 16.43 -7.16
N GLY A 271 -1.52 15.40 -8.00
CA GLY A 271 -2.01 14.08 -7.61
C GLY A 271 -3.01 13.45 -8.58
N HIS A 272 -3.74 12.46 -8.09
CA HIS A 272 -4.69 11.63 -8.84
C HIS A 272 -6.03 11.52 -8.11
N THR A 273 -7.02 10.88 -8.74
CA THR A 273 -8.40 10.78 -8.25
C THR A 273 -8.55 10.54 -6.74
N GLY A 274 -7.78 9.62 -6.17
CA GLY A 274 -7.86 9.25 -4.75
C GLY A 274 -6.86 9.93 -3.80
N ALA A 275 -5.88 10.68 -4.31
CA ALA A 275 -4.80 11.24 -3.49
C ALA A 275 -4.22 12.53 -4.08
N ALA A 276 -3.96 13.53 -3.25
CA ALA A 276 -3.33 14.76 -3.68
C ALA A 276 -2.32 15.31 -2.66
N GLY A 277 -1.34 16.05 -3.15
CA GLY A 277 -0.44 16.89 -2.37
C GLY A 277 -0.61 18.34 -2.79
N PHE A 278 -0.53 19.28 -1.84
CA PHE A 278 -0.66 20.70 -2.14
C PHE A 278 0.11 21.56 -1.13
N THR A 279 0.37 22.81 -1.50
CA THR A 279 1.02 23.80 -0.63
C THR A 279 0.14 25.06 -0.57
N LEU A 280 0.02 25.71 0.59
CA LEU A 280 -0.57 27.04 0.72
C LEU A 280 0.19 27.92 1.71
N GLU A 281 -0.04 29.22 1.63
CA GLU A 281 0.44 30.19 2.63
C GLU A 281 -0.35 30.06 3.94
N LYS A 282 0.33 30.23 5.07
CA LYS A 282 -0.27 30.10 6.41
C LYS A 282 -1.46 31.04 6.65
N ASN A 283 -1.38 32.27 6.14
CA ASN A 283 -2.46 33.27 6.23
C ASN A 283 -3.73 32.88 5.42
N LYS A 284 -3.62 31.98 4.44
CA LYS A 284 -4.73 31.52 3.59
C LYS A 284 -5.48 30.33 4.19
N TYR A 285 -4.97 29.70 5.24
CA TYR A 285 -5.52 28.46 5.80
C TYR A 285 -6.98 28.57 6.23
N ASN A 286 -7.33 29.59 7.03
CA ASN A 286 -8.70 29.75 7.52
C ASN A 286 -9.69 29.93 6.36
N ASN A 287 -9.33 30.73 5.37
CA ASN A 287 -10.14 30.96 4.18
C ASN A 287 -10.26 29.70 3.30
N PHE A 288 -9.16 28.95 3.15
CA PHE A 288 -9.15 27.66 2.46
C PHE A 288 -10.06 26.64 3.16
N SER A 289 -9.90 26.46 4.46
CA SER A 289 -10.65 25.48 5.25
C SER A 289 -12.15 25.75 5.19
N ALA A 290 -12.56 27.00 5.39
CA ALA A 290 -13.96 27.40 5.27
C ALA A 290 -14.52 27.17 3.84
N ALA A 291 -13.77 27.54 2.80
CA ALA A 291 -14.18 27.33 1.41
C ALA A 291 -14.27 25.84 1.05
N ALA A 292 -13.31 25.03 1.51
CA ALA A 292 -13.25 23.59 1.28
C ALA A 292 -14.44 22.89 1.94
N LEU A 293 -14.76 23.21 3.21
CA LEU A 293 -15.92 22.65 3.91
C LEU A 293 -17.25 23.04 3.24
N LYS A 294 -17.38 24.30 2.81
CA LYS A 294 -18.58 24.76 2.10
C LYS A 294 -18.77 24.04 0.76
N LEU A 295 -17.68 23.87 0.01
CA LEU A 295 -17.74 23.22 -1.30
C LEU A 295 -17.96 21.71 -1.18
N SER A 296 -17.32 21.05 -0.22
CA SER A 296 -17.47 19.61 0.00
C SER A 296 -18.90 19.24 0.37
N ASN A 297 -19.57 20.06 1.19
CA ASN A 297 -20.99 19.85 1.52
C ASN A 297 -21.92 19.91 0.30
N LYS A 298 -21.55 20.65 -0.75
CA LYS A 298 -22.30 20.72 -2.01
C LYS A 298 -21.97 19.56 -2.95
N MET A 299 -20.72 19.12 -2.98
CA MET A 299 -20.25 18.13 -3.95
C MET A 299 -20.45 16.68 -3.47
N ILE A 300 -20.31 16.42 -2.17
CA ILE A 300 -20.40 15.08 -1.60
C ILE A 300 -21.85 14.80 -1.20
N LYS A 301 -22.42 13.69 -1.69
CA LYS A 301 -23.77 13.25 -1.31
C LYS A 301 -23.67 12.28 -0.14
N ASP A 302 -24.72 12.19 0.68
CA ASP A 302 -24.68 11.33 1.88
C ASP A 302 -24.53 9.85 1.50
N LYS A 303 -25.10 9.43 0.37
CA LYS A 303 -24.89 8.09 -0.21
C LYS A 303 -23.44 7.78 -0.58
N ASP A 304 -22.62 8.81 -0.85
CA ASP A 304 -21.21 8.62 -1.18
C ASP A 304 -20.42 8.28 0.09
N LEU A 305 -20.96 8.68 1.25
CA LEU A 305 -20.39 8.49 2.58
C LEU A 305 -20.80 7.17 3.25
N GLU A 306 -21.63 6.37 2.56
CA GLU A 306 -22.00 5.02 2.95
C GLU A 306 -20.96 4.03 2.43
N ARG A 307 -20.35 3.27 3.35
CA ARG A 307 -19.34 2.28 2.98
C ARG A 307 -19.96 1.14 2.20
N LYS A 308 -19.60 1.04 0.93
CA LYS A 308 -19.95 -0.12 0.10
C LYS A 308 -18.89 -1.20 0.25
N ILE A 309 -19.35 -2.43 0.47
CA ILE A 309 -18.49 -3.61 0.51
C ILE A 309 -18.88 -4.46 -0.69
N GLU A 310 -18.02 -4.46 -1.70
CA GLU A 310 -18.13 -5.37 -2.83
C GLU A 310 -17.66 -6.76 -2.40
N VAL A 311 -18.41 -7.79 -2.80
CA VAL A 311 -18.09 -9.18 -2.48
C VAL A 311 -18.18 -10.01 -3.74
N ASP A 312 -17.20 -10.88 -3.97
CA ASP A 312 -17.11 -11.66 -5.21
C ASP A 312 -18.15 -12.79 -5.23
N VAL A 313 -18.33 -13.50 -4.11
CA VAL A 313 -19.17 -14.71 -4.08
C VAL A 313 -19.99 -14.81 -2.80
N LYS A 314 -21.32 -14.93 -2.94
CA LYS A 314 -22.20 -15.41 -1.86
C LYS A 314 -22.15 -16.94 -1.81
N ILE A 315 -21.75 -17.51 -0.68
CA ILE A 315 -21.58 -18.97 -0.54
C ILE A 315 -22.05 -19.44 0.84
N PRO A 316 -22.76 -20.59 0.96
CA PRO A 316 -23.01 -21.20 2.27
C PRO A 316 -21.72 -21.80 2.84
N LEU A 317 -21.59 -21.81 4.17
CA LEU A 317 -20.38 -22.31 4.83
C LEU A 317 -20.13 -23.80 4.51
N SER A 318 -21.19 -24.58 4.33
CA SER A 318 -21.12 -26.01 3.98
C SER A 318 -20.39 -26.33 2.67
N LYS A 319 -20.19 -25.34 1.78
CA LYS A 319 -19.45 -25.50 0.52
C LYS A 319 -17.97 -25.15 0.66
N LEU A 320 -17.56 -24.61 1.80
CA LEU A 320 -16.16 -24.27 2.08
C LEU A 320 -15.39 -25.54 2.42
N ASN A 321 -14.29 -25.77 1.73
CA ASN A 321 -13.39 -26.89 1.99
C ASN A 321 -11.97 -26.55 1.52
N LEU A 322 -11.01 -27.37 1.96
CA LEU A 322 -9.59 -27.17 1.66
C LEU A 322 -9.30 -27.21 0.15
N SER A 323 -10.03 -28.01 -0.63
CA SER A 323 -9.88 -28.07 -2.08
C SER A 323 -10.21 -26.73 -2.75
N LEU A 324 -11.32 -26.10 -2.37
CA LEU A 324 -11.70 -24.76 -2.83
C LEU A 324 -10.61 -23.73 -2.49
N ALA A 325 -10.12 -23.74 -1.25
CA ALA A 325 -9.08 -22.81 -0.83
C ALA A 325 -7.77 -22.99 -1.61
N LYS A 326 -7.36 -24.24 -1.88
CA LYS A 326 -6.18 -24.54 -2.71
C LYS A 326 -6.35 -24.07 -4.16
N LYS A 327 -7.54 -24.25 -4.75
CA LYS A 327 -7.86 -23.70 -6.08
C LYS A 327 -7.79 -22.17 -6.11
N ILE A 328 -8.15 -21.49 -5.03
CA ILE A 328 -8.01 -20.04 -4.94
C ILE A 328 -6.53 -19.66 -4.84
N GLU A 329 -5.71 -20.39 -4.08
CA GLU A 329 -4.28 -20.09 -3.98
C GLU A 329 -3.54 -20.18 -5.32
N THR A 330 -4.02 -20.94 -6.31
CA THR A 330 -3.42 -20.96 -7.66
C THR A 330 -3.59 -19.64 -8.42
N LEU A 331 -4.50 -18.76 -7.97
CA LEU A 331 -4.69 -17.42 -8.53
C LEU A 331 -3.65 -16.41 -8.04
N GLN A 332 -2.77 -16.78 -7.10
CA GLN A 332 -1.66 -15.94 -6.66
C GLN A 332 -0.72 -15.56 -7.82
N PRO A 333 0.01 -14.43 -7.73
CA PRO A 333 0.10 -13.50 -6.59
C PRO A 333 -1.13 -12.59 -6.47
N PHE A 334 -1.63 -12.41 -5.24
CA PHE A 334 -2.71 -11.46 -4.95
C PHE A 334 -2.15 -10.06 -4.68
N GLY A 335 -2.85 -9.03 -5.12
CA GLY A 335 -2.47 -7.62 -4.94
C GLY A 335 -3.41 -6.69 -5.68
N ILE A 336 -2.97 -5.47 -5.98
CA ILE A 336 -3.74 -4.53 -6.81
C ILE A 336 -4.07 -5.19 -8.15
N GLY A 337 -5.30 -5.05 -8.65
CA GLY A 337 -5.76 -5.66 -9.90
C GLY A 337 -6.04 -7.18 -9.84
N ASN A 338 -5.54 -7.89 -8.82
CA ASN A 338 -5.84 -9.31 -8.58
C ASN A 338 -6.05 -9.54 -7.08
N ALA A 339 -7.11 -8.96 -6.53
CA ALA A 339 -7.41 -9.09 -5.11
C ALA A 339 -7.73 -10.55 -4.75
N LYS A 340 -7.44 -10.94 -3.50
CA LYS A 340 -7.83 -12.27 -3.00
C LYS A 340 -9.36 -12.34 -2.91
N PRO A 341 -10.02 -13.37 -3.48
CA PRO A 341 -11.48 -13.46 -3.51
C PRO A 341 -12.11 -13.35 -2.12
N THR A 342 -13.16 -12.56 -2.07
CA THR A 342 -13.99 -12.29 -0.90
C THR A 342 -15.30 -13.07 -0.99
N PHE A 343 -15.71 -13.61 0.14
CA PHE A 343 -16.89 -14.43 0.28
C PHE A 343 -17.84 -13.79 1.27
N TYR A 344 -19.14 -13.92 1.00
CA TYR A 344 -20.21 -13.48 1.87
C TYR A 344 -21.07 -14.67 2.31
N SER A 345 -21.35 -14.71 3.60
CA SER A 345 -22.30 -15.64 4.20
C SER A 345 -23.10 -14.95 5.29
N GLN A 346 -24.33 -15.42 5.48
CA GLN A 346 -25.08 -15.14 6.70
C GLN A 346 -24.85 -16.29 7.68
N VAL A 347 -24.42 -16.00 8.90
CA VAL A 347 -23.91 -17.02 9.83
C VAL A 347 -24.49 -16.84 11.23
N LYS A 348 -24.68 -17.95 11.95
CA LYS A 348 -25.05 -17.96 13.37
C LYS A 348 -23.80 -18.11 14.23
N ILE A 349 -23.60 -17.19 15.18
CA ILE A 349 -22.44 -17.21 16.08
C ILE A 349 -22.61 -18.30 17.14
N LEU A 350 -21.62 -19.18 17.27
CA LEU A 350 -21.57 -20.23 18.30
C LEU A 350 -20.65 -19.84 19.44
N GLU A 351 -19.48 -19.30 19.12
CA GLU A 351 -18.46 -18.86 20.07
C GLU A 351 -17.78 -17.61 19.53
N LEU A 352 -17.43 -16.71 20.44
CA LEU A 352 -16.67 -15.51 20.16
C LEU A 352 -15.64 -15.36 21.28
N ARG A 353 -14.36 -15.29 20.94
CA ARG A 353 -13.30 -15.08 21.93
C ARG A 353 -12.20 -14.18 21.38
N SER A 354 -11.69 -13.34 22.26
CA SER A 354 -10.49 -12.55 22.00
C SER A 354 -9.26 -13.28 22.57
N PHE A 355 -8.12 -13.15 21.90
CA PHE A 355 -6.84 -13.73 22.32
C PHE A 355 -5.66 -12.86 21.86
N GLY A 356 -4.46 -13.17 22.32
CA GLY A 356 -3.25 -12.35 22.10
C GLY A 356 -2.84 -11.60 23.36
N LYS A 357 -1.63 -11.03 23.38
CA LYS A 357 -1.09 -10.38 24.59
C LYS A 357 -1.90 -9.15 24.98
N LYS A 358 -2.51 -8.48 23.99
CA LYS A 358 -3.39 -7.32 24.20
C LYS A 358 -4.85 -7.61 23.81
N ASN A 359 -5.26 -8.88 23.72
CA ASN A 359 -6.58 -9.28 23.20
C ASN A 359 -6.86 -8.76 21.77
N GLU A 360 -5.80 -8.66 20.96
CA GLU A 360 -5.79 -8.05 19.62
C GLU A 360 -6.28 -8.98 18.50
N HIS A 361 -6.68 -10.21 18.82
CA HIS A 361 -7.17 -11.17 17.85
C HIS A 361 -8.56 -11.67 18.23
N LEU A 362 -9.49 -11.61 17.29
CA LEU A 362 -10.82 -12.20 17.39
C LEU A 362 -10.81 -13.58 16.74
N LYS A 363 -11.30 -14.58 17.48
CA LYS A 363 -11.70 -15.88 16.94
C LYS A 363 -13.21 -16.03 17.08
N MET A 364 -13.87 -16.39 15.99
CA MET A 364 -15.31 -16.59 15.93
C MET A 364 -15.60 -17.96 15.35
N ILE A 365 -16.33 -18.79 16.10
CA ILE A 365 -16.85 -20.06 15.61
C ILE A 365 -18.31 -19.83 15.22
N VAL A 366 -18.64 -20.18 13.99
CA VAL A 366 -19.97 -19.96 13.43
C VAL A 366 -20.51 -21.22 12.77
N ARG A 367 -21.78 -21.20 12.40
CA ARG A 367 -22.39 -22.18 11.50
C ARG A 367 -23.40 -21.53 10.56
N ASP A 368 -23.80 -22.24 9.52
CA ASP A 368 -24.94 -21.82 8.69
C ASP A 368 -26.21 -21.77 9.56
N PRO A 369 -27.06 -20.73 9.47
CA PRO A 369 -28.28 -20.63 10.29
C PRO A 369 -29.23 -21.82 10.09
N LYS A 370 -29.21 -22.42 8.90
CA LYS A 370 -30.06 -23.55 8.49
C LYS A 370 -29.42 -24.93 8.69
N GLN A 371 -28.14 -25.03 9.08
CA GLN A 371 -27.46 -26.32 9.28
C GLN A 371 -26.83 -26.41 10.67
N LYS A 372 -27.00 -27.55 11.35
CA LYS A 372 -26.52 -27.71 12.74
C LYS A 372 -25.11 -28.31 12.86
N LEU A 373 -24.64 -29.05 11.85
CA LEU A 373 -23.49 -29.97 11.96
C LEU A 373 -22.15 -29.39 11.47
N PHE A 374 -22.15 -28.37 10.62
CA PHE A 374 -20.93 -27.76 10.10
C PHE A 374 -20.62 -26.46 10.84
N SER A 375 -19.44 -26.38 11.46
CA SER A 375 -18.92 -25.14 12.03
C SER A 375 -17.70 -24.65 11.26
N PHE A 376 -17.50 -23.34 11.26
CA PHE A 376 -16.38 -22.70 10.58
C PHE A 376 -15.71 -21.68 11.49
N GLU A 377 -14.38 -21.63 11.42
CA GLU A 377 -13.57 -20.69 12.20
C GLU A 377 -13.24 -19.45 11.36
N PHE A 378 -13.61 -18.30 11.90
CA PHE A 378 -13.12 -17.01 11.44
C PHE A 378 -12.07 -16.45 12.40
N ASN A 379 -11.07 -15.76 11.82
CA ASN A 379 -10.11 -14.97 12.57
C ASN A 379 -10.03 -13.53 12.04
N LYS A 380 -9.81 -12.57 12.94
CA LYS A 380 -9.56 -11.16 12.61
C LYS A 380 -8.50 -10.58 13.56
N PHE A 381 -7.60 -9.76 13.03
CA PHE A 381 -6.81 -8.85 13.88
C PHE A 381 -7.67 -7.61 14.15
N TYR A 382 -7.82 -7.24 15.40
CA TYR A 382 -8.69 -6.17 15.85
C TYR A 382 -7.95 -5.37 16.93
N GLU A 383 -7.85 -4.05 16.77
CA GLU A 383 -7.10 -3.19 17.70
C GLU A 383 -7.86 -2.95 19.01
N ASP A 384 -9.18 -3.09 19.00
CA ASP A 384 -10.03 -2.93 20.18
C ASP A 384 -10.40 -4.25 20.84
N THR A 385 -10.80 -4.21 22.11
CA THR A 385 -11.28 -5.41 22.81
C THR A 385 -12.74 -5.64 22.41
N VAL A 386 -13.05 -6.72 21.69
CA VAL A 386 -14.45 -7.16 21.56
C VAL A 386 -14.88 -7.77 22.89
N GLN A 387 -15.35 -6.93 23.81
CA GLN A 387 -16.15 -7.40 24.94
C GLN A 387 -17.60 -7.49 24.48
N ASN A 388 -18.07 -8.66 24.02
CA ASN A 388 -19.51 -8.89 23.95
C ASN A 388 -19.86 -10.39 23.86
N SER A 389 -20.10 -10.98 25.03
CA SER A 389 -20.83 -12.25 25.17
C SER A 389 -22.26 -12.18 24.60
N SER A 390 -22.78 -10.97 24.37
CA SER A 390 -24.14 -10.65 23.88
C SER A 390 -24.40 -11.03 22.42
N LEU A 391 -23.36 -11.34 21.64
CA LEU A 391 -23.49 -11.72 20.22
C LEU A 391 -23.72 -13.22 20.01
N LYS A 392 -23.45 -14.06 21.01
CA LYS A 392 -23.63 -15.52 20.89
C LYS A 392 -25.08 -15.85 20.52
N GLY A 393 -25.26 -16.71 19.53
CA GLY A 393 -26.57 -17.13 19.04
C GLY A 393 -27.23 -16.18 18.04
N ARG A 394 -26.70 -14.97 17.82
CA ARG A 394 -27.20 -14.05 16.79
C ARG A 394 -26.85 -14.52 15.38
N ILE A 395 -27.66 -14.10 14.42
CA ILE A 395 -27.40 -14.25 12.99
C ILE A 395 -26.81 -12.93 12.50
N ILE A 396 -25.66 -12.99 11.84
CA ILE A 396 -24.94 -11.82 11.33
C ILE A 396 -24.51 -12.05 9.88
N ASP A 397 -24.23 -10.96 9.19
CA ASP A 397 -23.57 -10.97 7.90
C ASP A 397 -22.05 -10.94 8.08
N VAL A 398 -21.34 -11.77 7.33
CA VAL A 398 -19.87 -11.81 7.35
C VAL A 398 -19.32 -11.73 5.93
N VAL A 399 -18.22 -10.98 5.79
CA VAL A 399 -17.39 -10.94 4.59
C VAL A 399 -15.97 -11.38 4.96
N TYR A 400 -15.45 -12.38 4.25
CA TYR A 400 -14.21 -13.04 4.62
C TYR A 400 -13.42 -13.52 3.39
N GLN A 401 -12.13 -13.81 3.60
CA GLN A 401 -11.27 -14.46 2.61
C GLN A 401 -10.86 -15.85 3.13
N LEU A 402 -10.83 -16.87 2.29
CA LEU A 402 -10.38 -18.20 2.71
C LEU A 402 -8.88 -18.24 2.96
N ASP A 403 -8.45 -18.89 4.03
CA ASP A 403 -7.05 -18.99 4.43
C ASP A 403 -6.71 -20.42 4.87
N ILE A 404 -5.53 -20.90 4.48
CA ILE A 404 -5.05 -22.23 4.83
C ILE A 404 -3.98 -22.08 5.90
N ASN A 405 -4.31 -22.47 7.13
CA ASN A 405 -3.34 -22.52 8.21
C ASN A 405 -2.50 -23.80 8.06
N ARG A 406 -1.18 -23.65 7.88
CA ARG A 406 -0.22 -24.74 7.71
C ARG A 406 0.65 -24.83 8.96
N TRP A 407 0.46 -25.87 9.77
CA TRP A 407 1.18 -26.03 11.04
C TRP A 407 1.53 -27.51 11.29
N ASN A 408 2.80 -27.80 11.57
CA ASN A 408 3.32 -29.16 11.82
C ASN A 408 2.84 -30.21 10.79
N GLY A 409 2.85 -29.86 9.50
CA GLY A 409 2.40 -30.74 8.42
C GLY A 409 0.88 -30.85 8.25
N ASN A 410 0.09 -30.26 9.16
CA ASN A 410 -1.37 -30.22 9.06
C ASN A 410 -1.85 -28.95 8.36
N GLU A 411 -2.88 -29.08 7.53
CA GLU A 411 -3.55 -27.96 6.87
C GLU A 411 -4.99 -27.83 7.37
N ASN A 412 -5.34 -26.65 7.88
CA ASN A 412 -6.69 -26.35 8.35
C ASN A 412 -7.26 -25.14 7.61
N LEU A 413 -8.49 -25.26 7.14
CA LEU A 413 -9.20 -24.14 6.52
C LEU A 413 -9.76 -23.21 7.60
N ARG A 414 -9.57 -21.90 7.41
CA ARG A 414 -10.22 -20.85 8.19
C ARG A 414 -10.64 -19.70 7.28
N GLY A 415 -11.47 -18.80 7.77
CA GLY A 415 -11.78 -17.55 7.09
C GLY A 415 -11.12 -16.36 7.78
N LYS A 416 -10.36 -15.57 7.03
CA LYS A 416 -9.88 -14.27 7.48
C LYS A 416 -11.00 -13.25 7.32
N LEU A 417 -11.63 -12.86 8.42
CA LEU A 417 -12.76 -11.96 8.43
C LEU A 417 -12.33 -10.54 8.04
N GLN A 418 -12.94 -10.01 6.99
CA GLN A 418 -12.72 -8.63 6.53
C GLN A 418 -13.71 -7.70 7.22
N TRP A 419 -14.98 -8.09 7.23
CA TRP A 419 -16.08 -7.32 7.82
C TRP A 419 -17.13 -8.26 8.39
N TYR A 420 -17.86 -7.75 9.38
CA TYR A 420 -19.07 -8.38 9.88
C TYR A 420 -20.05 -7.29 10.29
N SER A 421 -21.35 -7.54 10.16
CA SER A 421 -22.37 -6.61 10.61
C SER A 421 -22.28 -6.45 12.13
N GLN A 422 -21.87 -5.27 12.58
CA GLN A 422 -22.11 -4.82 13.95
C GLN A 422 -23.58 -4.41 14.02
N LEU A 423 -24.32 -4.97 14.98
CA LEU A 423 -25.70 -4.61 15.26
C LEU A 423 -25.73 -3.50 16.31
#